data_AF-A0A6M0GF16-F1
#
_entry.id   AF-A0A6M0GF16-F1
#
_cell.length_a   1.000
_cell.length_b   1.000
_cell.length_c   1.000
_cell.angle_alpha   90.00
_cell.angle_beta   90.00
_cell.angle_gamma   90.00
#
_symmetry.space_group_name_H-M   'P 1'
#
loop_
_entity.id
_entity.type
_entity.pdbx_description
1 polymer ?
#
loop_
_entity_poly.entity_id
_entity_poly.type
_entity_poly.pdbx_seq_one_letter_code
_entity_poly.pdbx_strand_id
1 'polypeptide(L)'
;IYVELPKFTKTVDELESHFDKWLFLFRHLSDLEAPPEALQEVIFERLFEVSEIANFSAVEQDAYENSLKYYRDLQNVVDTSRQEGIEEGREQGRQEGREQGREEGREQGRQEGREQGRQEERSQNIERQRSLLLKQLTRKLGDIPEPLQLQIAQLSLTSLEALGEMLFDFDNQEDLRQWLERI
;
A
#
# COMPACT_ATOMS: atom_id res chain seq x y z
N ILE A 1 -27.04 -2.66 -45.10
CA ILE A 1 -27.05 -1.48 -46.00
C ILE A 1 -26.72 -0.28 -45.11
N TYR A 2 -25.62 0.41 -45.38
CA TYR A 2 -25.20 1.62 -44.65
C TYR A 2 -25.66 2.84 -45.45
N VAL A 3 -26.23 3.84 -44.78
CA VAL A 3 -26.77 5.03 -45.44
C VAL A 3 -26.11 6.28 -44.85
N GLU A 4 -25.54 7.10 -45.73
CA GLU A 4 -24.91 8.36 -45.38
C GLU A 4 -25.81 9.52 -45.83
N LEU A 5 -26.37 10.25 -44.86
CA LEU A 5 -27.24 11.40 -45.10
C LEU A 5 -26.61 12.50 -45.99
N PRO A 6 -25.30 12.81 -45.92
CA PRO A 6 -24.69 13.81 -46.80
C PRO A 6 -24.73 13.45 -48.29
N LYS A 7 -24.86 12.16 -48.62
CA LYS A 7 -24.93 11.67 -50.01
C LYS A 7 -26.36 11.63 -50.56
N PHE A 8 -27.36 11.96 -49.74
CA PHE A 8 -28.75 12.06 -50.16
C PHE A 8 -29.01 13.44 -50.79
N THR A 9 -29.36 13.46 -52.07
CA THR A 9 -29.50 14.70 -52.86
C THR A 9 -30.86 14.82 -53.58
N LYS A 10 -31.80 13.91 -53.30
CA LYS A 10 -33.13 13.91 -53.93
C LYS A 10 -33.94 15.10 -53.42
N THR A 11 -34.67 15.73 -54.32
CA THR A 11 -35.63 16.81 -54.03
C THR A 11 -37.00 16.24 -53.65
N VAL A 12 -37.90 17.08 -53.14
CA VAL A 12 -39.26 16.67 -52.68
C VAL A 12 -40.04 15.93 -53.77
N ASP A 13 -39.87 16.33 -55.03
CA ASP A 13 -40.56 15.74 -56.19
C ASP A 13 -39.97 14.37 -56.61
N GLU A 14 -38.78 14.03 -56.11
CA GLU A 14 -38.04 12.80 -56.43
C GLU A 14 -38.17 11.74 -55.31
N LEU A 15 -39.05 11.96 -54.33
CA LEU A 15 -39.27 11.06 -53.20
C LEU A 15 -40.19 9.89 -53.58
N GLU A 16 -39.60 8.85 -54.14
CA GLU A 16 -40.34 7.67 -54.61
C GLU A 16 -40.70 6.67 -53.51
N SER A 17 -39.89 6.56 -52.44
CA SER A 17 -40.09 5.57 -51.38
C SER A 17 -40.28 6.18 -49.99
N HIS A 18 -40.97 5.45 -49.10
CA HIS A 18 -41.11 5.84 -47.69
C HIS A 18 -39.75 6.03 -47.00
N PHE A 19 -38.74 5.27 -47.44
CA PHE A 19 -37.37 5.42 -46.95
C PHE A 19 -36.73 6.73 -47.42
N ASP A 20 -36.94 7.13 -48.68
CA ASP A 20 -36.47 8.44 -49.20
C ASP A 20 -37.11 9.60 -48.43
N LYS A 21 -38.39 9.47 -48.06
CA LYS A 21 -39.11 10.46 -47.25
C LYS A 21 -38.47 10.66 -45.87
N TRP A 22 -38.10 9.57 -45.19
CA TRP A 22 -37.38 9.65 -43.91
C TRP A 22 -35.98 10.27 -44.06
N LEU A 23 -35.24 9.91 -45.11
CA LEU A 23 -33.91 10.49 -45.35
C LEU A 23 -33.98 11.99 -45.67
N PHE A 24 -34.95 12.40 -46.49
CA PHE A 24 -35.19 13.81 -46.79
C PHE A 24 -35.53 14.58 -45.51
N LEU A 25 -36.44 14.05 -44.70
CA LEU A 25 -36.86 14.67 -43.46
C LEU A 25 -35.69 14.88 -42.49
N PHE A 26 -34.87 13.84 -42.23
CA PHE A 26 -33.71 13.98 -41.34
C PHE A 26 -32.60 14.88 -41.90
N ARG A 27 -32.49 14.99 -43.23
CA ARG A 27 -31.50 15.83 -43.90
C ARG A 27 -31.85 17.32 -43.84
N HIS A 28 -33.14 17.64 -43.85
CA HIS A 28 -33.66 19.00 -44.01
C HIS A 28 -34.44 19.51 -42.79
N LEU A 29 -34.52 18.73 -41.70
CA LEU A 29 -35.34 19.03 -40.53
C LEU A 29 -35.09 20.43 -39.93
N SER A 30 -33.83 20.90 -39.94
CA SER A 30 -33.46 22.22 -39.43
C SER A 30 -33.94 23.40 -40.28
N ASP A 31 -34.21 23.14 -41.57
CA ASP A 31 -34.45 24.15 -42.59
C ASP A 31 -35.93 24.19 -43.03
N LEU A 32 -36.75 23.26 -42.51
CA LEU A 32 -38.17 23.16 -42.85
C LEU A 32 -39.01 24.08 -41.96
N GLU A 33 -39.57 25.13 -42.54
CA GLU A 33 -40.52 26.03 -41.87
C GLU A 33 -41.93 25.44 -41.79
N ALA A 34 -42.28 24.54 -42.70
CA ALA A 34 -43.56 23.83 -42.75
C ALA A 34 -43.40 22.45 -43.42
N PRO A 35 -44.26 21.47 -43.08
CA PRO A 35 -44.22 20.15 -43.70
C PRO A 35 -44.58 20.22 -45.21
N PRO A 36 -43.69 19.78 -46.11
CA PRO A 36 -43.99 19.69 -47.54
C PRO A 36 -45.18 18.75 -47.81
N GLU A 37 -45.97 19.02 -48.84
CA GLU A 37 -47.18 18.23 -49.17
C GLU A 37 -46.89 16.72 -49.31
N ALA A 38 -45.73 16.36 -49.87
CA ALA A 38 -45.32 14.95 -50.02
C ALA A 38 -45.06 14.20 -48.70
N LEU A 39 -44.98 14.93 -47.57
CA LEU A 39 -44.68 14.45 -46.22
C LEU A 39 -45.83 14.67 -45.22
N GLN A 40 -47.03 15.04 -45.69
CA GLN A 40 -48.24 15.19 -44.86
C GLN A 40 -48.93 13.85 -44.53
N GLU A 41 -48.14 12.79 -44.31
CA GLU A 41 -48.69 11.50 -43.88
C GLU A 41 -48.84 11.50 -42.35
N VAL A 42 -49.86 10.80 -41.84
CA VAL A 42 -50.20 10.68 -40.40
C VAL A 42 -48.99 10.31 -39.53
N ILE A 43 -48.05 9.51 -40.07
CA ILE A 43 -46.84 9.10 -39.34
C ILE A 43 -45.83 10.25 -39.13
N PHE A 44 -45.85 11.27 -39.99
CA PHE A 44 -45.02 12.46 -39.89
C PHE A 44 -45.70 13.60 -39.13
N GLU A 45 -47.03 13.64 -39.05
CA GLU A 45 -47.77 14.65 -38.26
C GLU A 45 -47.32 14.65 -36.80
N ARG A 46 -47.17 13.47 -36.18
CA ARG A 46 -46.63 13.35 -34.81
C ARG A 46 -45.18 13.81 -34.68
N LEU A 47 -44.37 13.66 -35.74
CA LEU A 47 -43.00 14.14 -35.73
C LEU A 47 -42.97 15.67 -35.79
N PHE A 48 -43.84 16.29 -36.58
CA PHE A 48 -43.94 17.75 -36.70
C PHE A 48 -44.55 18.42 -35.46
N GLU A 49 -45.53 17.79 -34.79
CA GLU A 49 -46.02 18.22 -33.47
C GLU A 49 -44.91 18.23 -32.41
N VAL A 50 -44.00 17.24 -32.47
CA VAL A 50 -42.84 17.16 -31.56
C VAL A 50 -41.70 18.07 -32.03
N SER A 51 -41.60 18.40 -33.32
CA SER A 51 -40.54 19.27 -33.85
C SER A 51 -40.87 20.77 -33.81
N GLU A 52 -42.13 21.18 -33.59
CA GLU A 52 -42.42 22.54 -33.07
C GLU A 52 -41.68 22.83 -31.75
N ILE A 53 -41.24 21.78 -31.06
CA ILE A 53 -40.44 21.82 -29.81
C ILE A 53 -38.93 21.66 -30.09
N ALA A 54 -38.51 21.37 -31.34
CA ALA A 54 -37.13 21.03 -31.68
C ALA A 54 -36.30 22.19 -32.25
N ASN A 55 -36.91 23.32 -32.61
CA ASN A 55 -36.17 24.58 -32.78
C ASN A 55 -36.17 25.30 -31.43
N PHE A 56 -35.22 24.95 -30.55
CA PHE A 56 -34.97 25.79 -29.37
C PHE A 56 -34.78 27.24 -29.85
N SER A 57 -35.58 28.15 -29.30
CA SER A 57 -35.33 29.58 -29.49
C SER A 57 -33.95 29.91 -28.90
N ALA A 58 -33.30 30.97 -29.38
CA ALA A 58 -31.99 31.40 -28.86
C ALA A 58 -31.98 31.55 -27.31
N VAL A 59 -33.13 31.87 -26.71
CA VAL A 59 -33.31 31.97 -25.24
C VAL A 59 -33.28 30.60 -24.57
N GLU A 60 -33.89 29.58 -25.16
CA GLU A 60 -33.89 28.23 -24.58
C GLU A 60 -32.56 27.51 -24.79
N GLN A 61 -31.87 27.77 -25.91
CA GLN A 61 -30.51 27.31 -26.12
C GLN A 61 -29.57 27.91 -25.05
N ASP A 62 -29.66 29.22 -24.80
CA ASP A 62 -28.86 29.89 -23.74
C ASP A 62 -29.20 29.34 -22.35
N ALA A 63 -30.48 29.11 -22.03
CA ALA A 63 -30.90 28.52 -20.77
C ALA A 63 -30.34 27.09 -20.58
N TYR A 64 -30.34 26.28 -21.64
CA TYR A 64 -29.78 24.94 -21.63
C TYR A 64 -28.25 24.93 -21.48
N GLU A 65 -27.55 25.79 -22.21
CA GLU A 65 -26.09 25.95 -22.10
C GLU A 65 -25.67 26.44 -20.71
N ASN A 66 -26.42 27.37 -20.12
CA ASN A 66 -26.20 27.85 -18.75
C ASN A 66 -26.40 26.74 -17.71
N SER A 67 -27.40 25.88 -17.89
CA SER A 67 -27.63 24.71 -17.03
C SER A 67 -26.49 23.68 -17.13
N LEU A 68 -26.03 23.38 -18.35
CA LEU A 68 -24.88 22.50 -18.58
C LEU A 68 -23.60 23.06 -17.94
N LYS A 69 -23.36 24.37 -18.05
CA LYS A 69 -22.24 25.04 -17.39
C LYS A 69 -22.31 24.88 -15.87
N TYR A 70 -23.46 25.13 -15.26
CA TYR A 70 -23.64 24.94 -13.81
C TYR A 70 -23.38 23.49 -13.36
N TYR A 71 -23.87 22.50 -14.12
CA TYR A 71 -23.59 21.10 -13.83
C TYR A 71 -22.10 20.77 -13.93
N ARG A 72 -21.39 21.29 -14.94
CA ARG A 72 -19.94 21.12 -15.10
C ARG A 72 -19.16 21.75 -13.96
N ASP A 73 -19.53 22.96 -13.54
CA ASP A 73 -18.90 23.64 -12.40
C ASP A 73 -19.07 22.82 -11.11
N LEU A 74 -20.27 22.30 -10.86
CA LEU A 74 -20.54 21.41 -9.73
C LEU A 74 -19.71 20.12 -9.79
N GLN A 75 -19.65 19.45 -10.95
CA GLN A 75 -18.85 18.24 -11.11
C GLN A 75 -17.37 18.52 -10.85
N ASN A 76 -16.83 19.62 -11.38
CA ASN A 76 -15.45 20.02 -11.16
C ASN A 76 -15.15 20.24 -9.67
N VAL A 77 -16.02 20.95 -8.94
CA VAL A 77 -15.85 21.17 -7.49
C VAL A 77 -15.85 19.84 -6.73
N VAL A 78 -16.80 18.95 -7.05
CA VAL A 78 -16.90 17.64 -6.39
C VAL A 78 -15.67 16.77 -6.68
N ASP A 79 -15.20 16.74 -7.92
CA ASP A 79 -14.03 15.97 -8.33
C ASP A 79 -12.76 16.51 -7.67
N THR A 80 -12.58 17.83 -7.61
CA THR A 80 -11.46 18.47 -6.91
C THR A 80 -11.47 18.14 -5.42
N SER A 81 -12.60 18.34 -4.72
CA SER A 81 -12.68 18.03 -3.28
C SER A 81 -12.46 16.55 -2.98
N ARG A 82 -12.92 15.65 -3.86
CA ARG A 82 -12.66 14.22 -3.73
C ARG A 82 -11.18 13.90 -3.91
N GLN A 83 -10.53 14.52 -4.89
CA GLN A 83 -9.12 14.31 -5.17
C GLN A 83 -8.24 14.84 -4.03
N GLU A 84 -8.54 16.03 -3.51
CA GLU A 84 -7.88 16.63 -2.35
C GLU A 84 -8.01 15.72 -1.12
N GLY A 85 -9.22 15.24 -0.81
CA GLY A 85 -9.43 14.33 0.31
C GLY A 85 -8.68 13.00 0.19
N ILE A 86 -8.52 12.48 -1.04
CA ILE A 86 -7.69 11.28 -1.28
C ILE A 86 -6.21 11.58 -1.07
N GLU A 87 -5.74 12.73 -1.52
CA GLU A 87 -4.35 13.15 -1.40
C GLU A 87 -3.98 13.42 0.07
N GLU A 88 -4.81 14.17 0.80
CA GLU A 88 -4.68 14.40 2.23
C GLU A 88 -4.69 13.10 3.02
N GLY A 89 -5.66 12.20 2.76
CA GLY A 89 -5.73 10.91 3.44
C GLY A 89 -4.50 10.02 3.17
N ARG A 90 -3.95 10.07 1.94
CA ARG A 90 -2.69 9.37 1.61
C ARG A 90 -1.50 9.98 2.30
N GLU A 91 -1.45 11.31 2.42
CA GLU A 91 -0.36 11.99 3.10
C GLU A 91 -0.39 11.73 4.60
N GLN A 92 -1.55 11.87 5.25
CA GLN A 92 -1.75 11.56 6.66
C GLN A 92 -1.37 10.10 6.96
N GLY A 93 -1.94 9.13 6.21
CA GLY A 93 -1.62 7.71 6.42
C GLY A 93 -0.12 7.39 6.22
N ARG A 94 0.57 8.11 5.33
CA ARG A 94 2.02 7.97 5.14
C ARG A 94 2.80 8.57 6.31
N GLN A 95 2.38 9.71 6.85
CA GLN A 95 3.02 10.35 7.99
C GLN A 95 2.84 9.49 9.25
N GLU A 96 1.61 9.07 9.55
CA GLU A 96 1.29 8.18 10.68
C GLU A 96 2.07 6.87 10.59
N GLY A 97 2.04 6.19 9.42
CA GLY A 97 2.76 4.94 9.24
C GLY A 97 4.29 5.07 9.39
N ARG A 98 4.86 6.23 9.00
CA ARG A 98 6.29 6.51 9.21
C ARG A 98 6.61 6.77 10.69
N GLU A 99 5.74 7.48 11.40
CA GLU A 99 5.93 7.78 12.81
C GLU A 99 5.84 6.50 13.65
N GLN A 100 4.78 5.71 13.45
CA GLN A 100 4.59 4.43 14.11
C GLN A 100 5.75 3.47 13.83
N GLY A 101 6.11 3.27 12.55
CA GLY A 101 7.22 2.38 12.20
C GLY A 101 8.57 2.82 12.78
N ARG A 102 8.77 4.14 12.95
CA ARG A 102 9.97 4.68 13.59
C ARG A 102 9.98 4.47 15.10
N GLU A 103 8.83 4.58 15.75
CA GLU A 103 8.69 4.32 17.19
C GLU A 103 8.91 2.84 17.50
N GLU A 104 8.19 1.95 16.79
CA GLU A 104 8.33 0.49 16.92
C GLU A 104 9.78 0.04 16.67
N GLY A 105 10.40 0.51 15.58
CA GLY A 105 11.78 0.16 15.26
C GLY A 105 12.79 0.65 16.30
N ARG A 106 12.55 1.80 16.93
CA ARG A 106 13.40 2.29 18.03
C ARG A 106 13.22 1.48 19.29
N GLU A 107 12.00 1.08 19.61
CA GLU A 107 11.73 0.27 20.78
C GLU A 107 12.36 -1.11 20.64
N GLN A 108 12.12 -1.78 19.52
CA GLN A 108 12.70 -3.09 19.22
C GLN A 108 14.23 -3.03 19.26
N GLY A 109 14.84 -2.08 18.54
CA GLY A 109 16.30 -1.94 18.54
C GLY A 109 16.90 -1.65 19.93
N ARG A 110 16.16 -0.93 20.79
CA ARG A 110 16.58 -0.70 22.18
C ARG A 110 16.47 -1.97 23.03
N GLN A 111 15.44 -2.78 22.84
CA GLN A 111 15.27 -4.04 23.55
C GLN A 111 16.35 -5.04 23.15
N GLU A 112 16.56 -5.25 21.85
CA GLU A 112 17.60 -6.13 21.31
C GLU A 112 19.00 -5.70 21.77
N GLY A 113 19.33 -4.40 21.67
CA GLY A 113 20.62 -3.89 22.12
C GLY A 113 20.86 -4.07 23.62
N ARG A 114 19.82 -3.95 24.45
CA ARG A 114 19.92 -4.21 25.90
C ARG A 114 20.11 -5.69 26.20
N GLU A 115 19.41 -6.56 25.49
CA GLU A 115 19.55 -8.01 25.68
C GLU A 115 20.94 -8.49 25.25
N GLN A 116 21.40 -8.07 24.08
CA GLN A 116 22.75 -8.37 23.61
C GLN A 116 23.81 -7.86 24.61
N GLY A 117 23.69 -6.62 25.08
CA GLY A 117 24.61 -6.06 26.07
C GLY A 117 24.66 -6.86 27.37
N ARG A 118 23.52 -7.36 27.86
CA ARG A 118 23.48 -8.24 29.05
C ARG A 118 24.12 -9.59 28.79
N GLN A 119 23.92 -10.18 27.61
CA GLN A 119 24.53 -11.46 27.24
C GLN A 119 26.06 -11.34 27.12
N GLU A 120 26.55 -10.26 26.51
CA GLU A 120 27.97 -9.95 26.42
C GLU A 120 28.59 -9.73 27.80
N GLU A 121 27.95 -8.91 28.65
CA GLU A 121 28.42 -8.68 30.03
C GLU A 121 28.46 -9.98 30.84
N ARG A 122 27.42 -10.81 30.76
CA ARG A 122 27.38 -12.11 31.42
C ARG A 122 28.53 -13.02 30.96
N SER A 123 28.78 -13.06 29.66
CA SER A 123 29.86 -13.87 29.08
C SER A 123 31.24 -13.38 29.55
N GLN A 124 31.46 -12.06 29.56
CA GLN A 124 32.69 -11.46 30.07
C GLN A 124 32.88 -11.74 31.57
N ASN A 125 31.81 -11.69 32.37
CA ASN A 125 31.89 -12.00 33.80
C ASN A 125 32.23 -13.47 34.06
N ILE A 126 31.65 -14.40 33.30
CA ILE A 126 32.01 -15.84 33.38
C ILE A 126 33.49 -16.04 33.04
N GLU A 127 33.97 -15.39 31.98
CA GLU A 127 35.39 -15.51 31.57
C GLU A 127 36.34 -14.92 32.63
N ARG A 128 35.97 -13.79 33.25
CA ARG A 128 36.72 -13.21 34.37
C ARG A 128 36.76 -14.16 35.58
N GLN A 129 35.64 -14.76 35.95
CA GLN A 129 35.56 -15.74 37.05
C GLN A 129 36.43 -16.95 36.75
N ARG A 130 36.36 -17.47 35.52
CA ARG A 130 37.17 -18.59 35.06
C ARG A 130 38.66 -18.29 35.14
N SER A 131 39.08 -17.13 34.61
CA SER A 131 40.48 -16.70 34.67
C SER A 131 40.97 -16.56 36.11
N LEU A 132 40.13 -16.06 37.02
CA LEU A 132 40.46 -15.95 38.43
C LEU A 132 40.64 -17.32 39.08
N LEU A 133 39.70 -18.25 38.84
CA LEU A 133 39.79 -19.62 39.38
C LEU A 133 41.01 -20.36 38.85
N LEU A 134 41.32 -20.24 37.55
CA LEU A 134 42.54 -20.79 36.97
C LEU A 134 43.79 -20.25 37.68
N LYS A 135 43.89 -18.94 37.91
CA LYS A 135 45.02 -18.35 38.66
C LYS A 135 45.12 -18.89 40.10
N GLN A 136 43.98 -19.09 40.77
CA GLN A 136 43.94 -19.61 42.12
C GLN A 136 44.36 -21.09 42.18
N LEU A 137 43.83 -21.91 41.25
CA LEU A 137 44.21 -23.31 41.09
C LEU A 137 45.69 -23.45 40.76
N THR A 138 46.22 -22.66 39.83
CA THR A 138 47.65 -22.65 39.49
C THR A 138 48.52 -22.30 40.70
N ARG A 139 48.07 -21.36 41.54
CA ARG A 139 48.79 -20.99 42.77
C ARG A 139 48.77 -22.10 43.82
N LYS A 140 47.69 -22.89 43.91
CA LYS A 140 47.52 -23.94 44.91
C LYS A 140 48.16 -25.27 44.49
N LEU A 141 47.94 -25.68 43.24
CA LEU A 141 48.25 -27.01 42.71
C LEU A 141 49.46 -27.03 41.75
N GLY A 142 50.09 -25.87 41.53
CA GLY A 142 51.16 -25.71 40.55
C GLY A 142 50.64 -25.56 39.12
N ASP A 143 51.54 -25.66 38.14
CA ASP A 143 51.20 -25.44 36.73
C ASP A 143 50.15 -26.45 36.24
N ILE A 144 48.98 -25.96 35.82
CA ILE A 144 47.83 -26.80 35.46
C ILE A 144 48.00 -27.25 34.01
N PRO A 145 48.00 -28.56 33.69
CA PRO A 145 48.15 -29.06 32.33
C PRO A 145 47.06 -28.53 31.39
N GLU A 146 47.44 -28.25 30.14
CA GLU A 146 46.54 -27.74 29.08
C GLU A 146 45.21 -28.52 28.95
N PRO A 147 45.17 -29.87 29.03
CA PRO A 147 43.90 -30.61 28.96
C PRO A 147 42.90 -30.22 30.05
N LEU A 148 43.36 -29.97 31.29
CA LEU A 148 42.50 -29.55 32.38
C LEU A 148 42.07 -28.09 32.21
N GLN A 149 42.94 -27.23 31.67
CA GLN A 149 42.57 -25.84 31.35
C GLN A 149 41.43 -25.79 30.32
N LEU A 150 41.49 -26.64 29.28
CA LEU A 150 40.44 -26.75 28.26
C LEU A 150 39.11 -27.26 28.84
N GLN A 151 39.16 -28.23 29.76
CA GLN A 151 37.95 -28.69 30.46
C GLN A 151 37.34 -27.56 31.31
N ILE A 152 38.15 -26.82 32.07
CA ILE A 152 37.72 -25.66 32.86
C ILE A 152 37.14 -24.55 31.94
N ALA A 153 37.70 -24.39 30.74
CA ALA A 153 37.21 -23.45 29.74
C ALA A 153 35.79 -23.74 29.25
N GLN A 154 35.38 -25.02 29.27
CA GLN A 154 34.07 -25.46 28.79
C GLN A 154 33.03 -25.61 29.89
N LEU A 155 33.41 -25.39 31.15
CA LEU A 155 32.47 -25.52 32.27
C LEU A 155 31.32 -24.53 32.17
N SER A 156 30.13 -25.04 32.51
CA SER A 156 28.95 -24.23 32.78
C SER A 156 29.20 -23.31 33.98
N LEU A 157 28.42 -22.22 34.10
CA LEU A 157 28.52 -21.32 35.25
C LEU A 157 28.33 -22.07 36.58
N THR A 158 27.36 -22.97 36.67
CA THR A 158 27.09 -23.75 37.89
C THR A 158 28.26 -24.65 38.27
N SER A 159 28.87 -25.32 37.28
CA SER A 159 30.07 -26.13 37.51
C SER A 159 31.26 -25.25 37.91
N LEU A 160 31.38 -24.05 37.32
CA LEU A 160 32.46 -23.11 37.65
C LEU A 160 32.32 -22.55 39.08
N GLU A 161 31.10 -22.30 39.53
CA GLU A 161 30.79 -21.91 40.92
C GLU A 161 31.13 -23.06 41.89
N ALA A 162 30.70 -24.28 41.58
CA ALA A 162 31.04 -25.47 42.37
C ALA A 162 32.55 -25.72 42.44
N LEU A 163 33.29 -25.50 41.35
CA LEU A 163 34.76 -25.57 41.34
C LEU A 163 35.37 -24.53 42.29
N GLY A 164 34.77 -23.34 42.38
CA GLY A 164 35.19 -22.29 43.30
C GLY A 164 34.95 -22.66 44.77
N GLU A 165 33.85 -23.33 45.09
CA GLU A 165 33.57 -23.82 46.45
C GLU A 165 34.54 -24.92 46.86
N MET A 166 34.81 -25.88 45.97
CA MET A 166 35.72 -27.01 46.21
C MET A 166 37.20 -26.65 46.07
N LEU A 167 37.53 -25.41 45.71
CA LEU A 167 38.89 -24.96 45.39
C LEU A 167 39.92 -25.36 46.45
N PHE A 168 39.54 -25.25 47.73
CA PHE A 168 40.43 -25.51 48.85
C PHE A 168 40.55 -26.99 49.22
N ASP A 169 39.63 -27.84 48.74
CA ASP A 169 39.54 -29.26 49.05
C ASP A 169 40.48 -30.12 48.18
N PHE A 170 41.02 -29.57 47.09
CA PHE A 170 41.97 -30.27 46.22
C PHE A 170 43.38 -30.23 46.80
N ASP A 171 43.99 -31.37 47.12
CA ASP A 171 45.38 -31.41 47.60
C ASP A 171 46.39 -31.40 46.44
N ASN A 172 46.00 -31.96 45.30
CA ASN A 172 46.87 -32.07 44.12
C ASN A 172 46.07 -32.09 42.80
N GLN A 173 46.76 -32.15 41.66
CA GLN A 173 46.14 -32.08 40.33
C GLN A 173 45.29 -33.31 39.98
N GLU A 174 45.54 -34.47 40.60
CA GLU A 174 44.73 -35.69 40.44
C GLU A 174 43.31 -35.47 40.97
N ASP A 175 43.17 -34.82 42.12
CA ASP A 175 41.87 -34.55 42.76
C ASP A 175 41.00 -33.66 41.85
N LEU A 176 41.63 -32.62 41.26
CA LEU A 176 40.98 -31.75 40.28
C LEU A 176 40.55 -32.53 39.03
N ARG A 177 41.42 -33.40 38.50
CA ARG A 177 41.09 -34.22 37.32
C ARG A 177 39.91 -35.15 37.61
N GLN A 178 39.93 -35.85 38.74
CA GLN A 178 38.84 -36.75 39.13
C GLN A 178 37.53 -36.01 39.36
N TRP A 179 37.58 -34.78 39.86
CA TRP A 179 36.39 -33.95 39.99
C TRP A 179 35.84 -33.53 38.63
N LEU A 180 36.70 -33.07 37.70
CA LEU A 180 36.32 -32.70 36.34
C LEU A 180 35.73 -33.87 35.54
N GLU A 181 36.17 -35.10 35.79
CA GLU A 181 35.63 -36.32 35.15
C GLU A 181 34.24 -36.73 35.66
N ARG A 182 33.79 -36.20 36.80
CA ARG A 182 32.52 -36.57 37.46
C ARG A 182 31.36 -35.62 37.21
N ILE A 183 31.64 -34.43 36.69
CA ILE A 183 30.64 -33.37 36.44
C ILE A 183 30.18 -33.36 34.98
#